data_AF-A0A5E4DJD0-F1
#
_entry.id   AF-A0A5E4DJD0-F1
#
_cell.length_a   1.000
_cell.length_b   1.000
_cell.length_c   1.000
_cell.angle_alpha   90.00
_cell.angle_beta   90.00
_cell.angle_gamma   90.00
#
_symmetry.space_group_name_H-M   'P 1'
#
loop_
_entity.id
_entity.type
_entity.pdbx_description
1 polymer ?
#
loop_
_entity_poly.entity_id
_entity_poly.type
_entity_poly.pdbx_seq_one_letter_code
_entity_poly.pdbx_strand_id
1 'polypeptide(L)'
;NIFQDVLHRDTLVKAFLDQVFHLKPGLSLRSTFLAQFLLVLHRKALTLIKYIEDDTQKGKKPFKSLRNLKIDLDLTAEGDLNIIMALAEKIKPGLHSFIFGRPFYTSVQERDVLMTF
;
A
#
# COMPACT_ATOMS: atom_id res chain seq x y z
N ASN A 1 5.38 11.51 -22.99
CA ASN A 1 6.06 11.54 -21.68
C ASN A 1 5.43 10.45 -20.83
N ILE A 2 6.18 9.40 -20.46
CA ILE A 2 5.63 8.19 -19.81
C ILE A 2 5.50 8.38 -18.29
N PHE A 3 6.37 9.19 -17.70
CA PHE A 3 6.31 9.53 -16.28
C PHE A 3 5.27 10.64 -16.03
N GLN A 4 4.38 10.39 -15.08
CA GLN A 4 3.42 11.36 -14.58
C GLN A 4 3.83 11.82 -13.17
N ASP A 5 3.48 13.06 -12.83
CA ASP A 5 3.73 13.62 -11.52
C ASP A 5 2.96 12.87 -10.42
N VAL A 6 3.52 12.89 -9.21
CA VAL A 6 2.89 12.27 -8.03
C VAL A 6 1.60 13.01 -7.68
N LEU A 7 0.48 12.29 -7.75
CA LEU A 7 -0.86 12.85 -7.59
C LEU A 7 -1.25 13.17 -6.14
N HIS A 8 -0.69 12.46 -5.14
CA HIS A 8 -1.16 12.53 -3.75
C HIS A 8 0.01 12.74 -2.78
N ARG A 9 -0.03 13.82 -2.00
CA ARG A 9 1.05 14.23 -1.09
C ARG A 9 0.78 13.91 0.39
N ASP A 10 -0.48 13.84 0.77
CA ASP A 10 -0.88 13.53 2.14
C ASP A 10 -0.87 12.03 2.37
N THR A 11 0.00 11.60 3.29
CA THR A 11 0.21 10.19 3.59
C THR A 11 0.59 9.95 5.06
N LEU A 12 0.43 8.71 5.52
CA LEU A 12 1.00 8.14 6.73
C LEU A 12 2.52 8.37 6.80
N VAL A 13 3.20 8.44 5.65
CA VAL A 13 4.63 8.75 5.58
C VAL A 13 4.90 10.19 5.99
N LYS A 14 4.05 11.14 5.59
CA LYS A 14 4.14 12.53 6.07
C LYS A 14 4.00 12.60 7.59
N ALA A 15 2.98 11.97 8.16
CA ALA A 15 2.77 11.94 9.61
C ALA A 15 3.96 11.27 10.35
N PHE A 16 4.49 10.19 9.81
CA PHE A 16 5.69 9.54 10.34
C PHE A 16 6.91 10.47 10.34
N LEU A 17 7.19 11.13 9.20
CA LEU A 17 8.32 12.05 9.06
C LEU A 17 8.18 13.25 9.99
N ASP A 18 6.97 13.81 10.11
CA ASP A 18 6.69 14.92 11.02
C ASP A 18 6.98 14.51 12.49
N GLN A 19 6.78 13.24 12.87
CA GLN A 19 6.95 12.77 14.25
C GLN A 19 8.37 12.25 14.58
N VAL A 20 8.99 11.49 13.69
CA VAL A 20 10.21 10.71 13.99
C VAL A 20 11.40 11.60 14.40
N PHE A 21 11.48 12.82 13.87
CA PHE A 21 12.58 13.73 14.16
C PHE A 21 12.47 14.43 15.53
N HIS A 22 11.30 14.38 16.17
CA HIS A 22 11.17 14.82 17.57
C HIS A 22 11.86 13.86 18.55
N LEU A 23 12.16 12.63 18.15
CA LEU A 23 12.86 11.65 18.98
C LEU A 23 14.36 11.99 19.07
N LYS A 24 14.90 11.86 20.29
CA LYS A 24 16.31 12.13 20.58
C LYS A 24 17.24 11.30 19.68
N PRO A 25 18.20 11.94 18.98
CA PRO A 25 19.25 11.22 18.26
C PRO A 25 20.24 10.56 19.24
N GLY A 26 21.00 9.57 18.77
CA GLY A 26 22.00 8.85 19.58
C GLY A 26 21.44 7.73 20.47
N LEU A 27 20.12 7.64 20.60
CA LEU A 27 19.41 6.48 21.14
C LEU A 27 18.80 5.66 19.99
N SER A 28 18.52 4.38 20.21
CA SER A 28 17.86 3.50 19.23
C SER A 28 16.36 3.80 19.02
N LEU A 29 15.85 4.94 19.50
CA LEU A 29 14.42 5.28 19.46
C LEU A 29 13.89 5.42 18.03
N ARG A 30 14.64 6.07 17.13
CA ARG A 30 14.21 6.29 15.74
C ARG A 30 14.09 4.98 14.97
N SER A 31 15.01 4.03 15.17
CA SER A 31 14.94 2.72 14.53
C SER A 31 13.82 1.86 15.10
N THR A 32 13.58 1.90 16.42
CA THR A 32 12.42 1.24 17.04
C THR A 32 11.10 1.82 16.50
N PHE A 33 10.97 3.14 16.43
CA PHE A 33 9.78 3.80 15.91
C PHE A 33 9.55 3.49 14.42
N LEU A 34 10.61 3.47 13.61
CA LEU A 34 10.56 3.02 12.22
C LEU A 34 10.09 1.57 12.10
N ALA A 35 10.63 0.66 12.92
CA ALA A 35 10.22 -0.74 12.91
C ALA A 35 8.73 -0.91 13.26
N GLN A 36 8.23 -0.14 14.23
CA GLN A 36 6.81 -0.10 14.59
C GLN A 36 5.95 0.43 13.44
N PHE A 37 6.39 1.51 12.78
CA PHE A 37 5.69 2.05 11.61
C PHE A 37 5.61 1.01 10.48
N LEU A 38 6.72 0.37 10.14
CA LEU A 38 6.76 -0.71 9.13
C LEU A 38 5.86 -1.89 9.51
N LEU A 39 5.80 -2.26 10.79
CA LEU A 39 4.93 -3.33 11.27
C LEU A 39 3.45 -2.98 11.08
N VAL A 40 3.05 -1.74 11.36
CA VAL A 40 1.67 -1.27 11.12
C VAL A 40 1.33 -1.30 9.64
N LEU A 41 2.24 -0.86 8.76
CA LEU A 41 2.03 -0.94 7.31
C LEU A 41 1.80 -2.39 6.84
N HIS A 42 2.63 -3.34 7.28
CA HIS A 42 2.47 -4.76 6.93
C HIS A 42 1.17 -5.34 7.47
N ARG A 43 0.77 -4.99 8.69
CA ARG A 43 -0.51 -5.43 9.27
C ARG A 43 -1.69 -4.89 8.48
N LYS A 44 -1.70 -3.59 8.14
CA LYS A 44 -2.74 -2.99 7.29
C LYS A 44 -2.81 -3.68 5.93
N ALA A 45 -1.67 -3.98 5.30
CA ALA A 45 -1.63 -4.70 4.03
C ALA A 45 -2.23 -6.12 4.15
N LEU A 46 -1.87 -6.87 5.19
CA LEU A 46 -2.43 -8.20 5.41
C LEU A 46 -3.94 -8.16 5.69
N THR A 47 -4.40 -7.19 6.48
CA THR A 47 -5.83 -6.99 6.74
C THR A 47 -6.59 -6.62 5.46
N LEU A 48 -6.02 -5.77 4.60
CA LEU A 48 -6.59 -5.45 3.29
C LEU A 48 -6.74 -6.70 2.43
N ILE A 49 -5.71 -7.55 2.36
CA ILE A 49 -5.76 -8.83 1.62
C ILE A 49 -6.91 -9.69 2.15
N LYS A 50 -7.02 -9.84 3.47
CA LYS A 50 -8.06 -10.65 4.10
C LYS A 50 -9.46 -10.10 3.83
N TYR A 51 -9.64 -8.79 3.93
CA TYR A 51 -10.89 -8.12 3.61
C TYR A 51 -11.36 -8.46 2.20
N ILE A 52 -10.46 -8.34 1.21
CA ILE A 52 -10.78 -8.65 -0.20
C ILE A 52 -11.04 -10.15 -0.38
N GLU A 53 -10.23 -11.02 0.22
CA GLU A 53 -10.43 -12.47 0.16
C GLU A 53 -11.81 -12.85 0.67
N ASP A 54 -12.21 -12.34 1.83
CA ASP A 54 -13.46 -12.76 2.45
C ASP A 54 -14.68 -12.13 1.75
N ASP A 55 -14.60 -10.86 1.34
CA ASP A 55 -15.66 -10.17 0.57
C ASP A 55 -15.95 -10.87 -0.77
N THR A 56 -14.91 -11.37 -1.43
CA THR A 56 -15.01 -11.99 -2.76
C THR A 56 -15.15 -13.50 -2.75
N GLN A 57 -15.23 -14.13 -1.57
CA GLN A 57 -15.14 -15.59 -1.42
C GLN A 57 -13.88 -16.17 -2.10
N LYS A 58 -12.74 -15.56 -1.82
CA LYS A 58 -11.41 -15.85 -2.36
C LYS A 58 -11.37 -15.71 -3.89
N GLY A 59 -11.98 -14.64 -4.41
CA GLY A 59 -12.00 -14.33 -5.84
C GLY A 59 -13.07 -15.03 -6.66
N LYS A 60 -13.99 -15.80 -6.04
CA LYS A 60 -15.13 -16.39 -6.75
C LYS A 60 -16.14 -15.35 -7.23
N LYS A 61 -16.19 -14.20 -6.58
CA LYS A 61 -17.05 -13.07 -6.91
C LYS A 61 -16.19 -11.85 -7.23
N PRO A 62 -16.63 -10.95 -8.13
CA PRO A 62 -15.93 -9.70 -8.38
C PRO A 62 -15.94 -8.81 -7.13
N PHE A 63 -14.87 -8.06 -6.92
CA PHE A 63 -14.78 -7.07 -5.85
C PHE A 63 -15.66 -5.85 -6.17
N LYS A 64 -16.51 -5.42 -5.24
CA LYS A 64 -17.53 -4.38 -5.51
C LYS A 64 -17.45 -3.14 -4.62
N SER A 65 -16.81 -3.21 -3.45
CA SER A 65 -16.89 -2.12 -2.47
C SER A 65 -15.53 -1.60 -2.01
N LEU A 66 -14.85 -0.90 -2.92
CA LEU A 66 -13.64 -0.15 -2.56
C LEU A 66 -13.93 0.94 -1.51
N ARG A 67 -15.12 1.56 -1.59
CA ARG A 67 -15.53 2.62 -0.65
C ARG A 67 -15.59 2.11 0.79
N ASN A 68 -16.21 0.96 1.05
CA ASN A 68 -16.33 0.42 2.41
C ASN A 68 -14.95 0.03 2.93
N LEU A 69 -14.15 -0.65 2.10
CA LEU A 69 -12.77 -1.00 2.46
C LEU A 69 -11.95 0.23 2.89
N LYS A 70 -12.04 1.34 2.14
CA LYS A 70 -11.34 2.58 2.48
C LYS A 70 -11.78 3.17 3.83
N ILE A 71 -13.06 3.08 4.17
CA ILE A 71 -13.60 3.59 5.43
C ILE A 71 -13.18 2.66 6.58
N ASP A 72 -13.43 1.36 6.44
CA ASP A 72 -13.22 0.36 7.49
C ASP A 72 -11.75 0.22 7.88
N LEU A 73 -10.82 0.40 6.93
CA LEU A 73 -9.38 0.26 7.15
C LEU A 73 -8.65 1.59 7.42
N ASP A 74 -9.40 2.69 7.51
CA ASP A 74 -8.86 4.04 7.65
C ASP A 74 -7.82 4.34 6.55
N LEU A 75 -8.27 4.20 5.29
CA LEU A 75 -7.52 4.41 4.05
C LEU A 75 -8.31 5.33 3.10
N THR A 76 -8.95 6.36 3.67
CA THR A 76 -9.75 7.32 2.90
C THR A 76 -8.89 8.18 1.98
N ALA A 77 -7.68 8.53 2.42
CA ALA A 77 -6.67 9.20 1.61
C ALA A 77 -6.10 8.25 0.54
N GLU A 78 -6.09 8.70 -0.71
CA GLU A 78 -5.67 7.87 -1.84
C GLU A 78 -4.16 7.53 -1.79
N GLY A 79 -3.33 8.45 -1.28
CA GLY A 79 -1.90 8.19 -1.09
C GLY A 79 -1.65 7.03 -0.13
N ASP A 80 -2.42 6.95 0.96
CA ASP A 80 -2.31 5.88 1.94
C ASP A 80 -2.81 4.55 1.41
N LEU A 81 -3.94 4.58 0.70
CA LEU A 81 -4.45 3.42 -0.01
C LEU A 81 -3.38 2.87 -0.96
N ASN A 82 -2.74 3.72 -1.77
CA ASN A 82 -1.73 3.31 -2.73
C ASN A 82 -0.51 2.66 -2.06
N ILE A 83 -0.03 3.19 -0.93
CA ILE A 83 1.07 2.58 -0.17
C ILE A 83 0.69 1.18 0.30
N ILE A 84 -0.49 1.04 0.93
CA ILE A 84 -0.93 -0.25 1.47
C ILE A 84 -1.23 -1.24 0.34
N MET A 85 -1.84 -0.79 -0.76
CA MET A 85 -2.11 -1.60 -1.95
C MET A 85 -0.82 -2.10 -2.60
N ALA A 86 0.21 -1.26 -2.73
CA ALA A 86 1.49 -1.67 -3.29
C ALA A 86 2.19 -2.72 -2.41
N LEU A 87 2.11 -2.59 -1.09
CA LEU A 87 2.60 -3.61 -0.15
C LEU A 87 1.81 -4.90 -0.25
N ALA A 88 0.48 -4.81 -0.35
CA ALA A 88 -0.40 -5.97 -0.50
C ALA A 88 -0.12 -6.72 -1.81
N GLU A 89 0.06 -6.00 -2.92
CA GLU A 89 0.41 -6.56 -4.24
C GLU A 89 1.76 -7.29 -4.18
N LYS A 90 2.75 -6.72 -3.48
CA LYS A 90 4.06 -7.36 -3.27
C LYS A 90 3.95 -8.67 -2.48
N ILE A 91 3.06 -8.74 -1.49
CA ILE A 91 2.83 -9.94 -0.67
C ILE A 91 2.00 -10.97 -1.43
N LYS A 92 0.97 -10.52 -2.14
CA LYS A 92 0.04 -11.35 -2.91
C LYS A 92 -0.22 -10.70 -4.27
N PRO A 93 0.50 -11.14 -5.33
CA PRO A 93 0.34 -10.60 -6.67
C PRO A 93 -1.06 -10.80 -7.25
N GLY A 94 -1.48 -9.88 -8.10
CA GLY A 94 -2.73 -9.92 -8.87
C GLY A 94 -3.91 -9.18 -8.22
N LEU A 95 -3.73 -8.54 -7.04
CA LEU A 95 -4.80 -7.82 -6.36
C LEU A 95 -5.20 -6.56 -7.11
N HIS A 96 -4.22 -5.79 -7.60
CA HIS A 96 -4.51 -4.57 -8.34
C HIS A 96 -5.26 -4.87 -9.64
N SER A 97 -4.84 -5.90 -10.39
CA SER A 97 -5.55 -6.38 -11.58
C SER A 97 -6.97 -6.81 -11.25
N PHE A 98 -7.16 -7.52 -10.14
CA PHE A 98 -8.46 -8.03 -9.71
C PHE A 98 -9.43 -6.91 -9.30
N ILE A 99 -8.93 -5.85 -8.66
CA ILE A 99 -9.75 -4.74 -8.13
C ILE A 99 -10.01 -3.68 -9.19
N PHE A 100 -8.98 -3.29 -9.96
CA PHE A 100 -9.04 -2.15 -10.87
C PHE A 100 -9.12 -2.54 -12.34
N GLY A 101 -9.04 -3.84 -12.66
CA GLY A 101 -9.05 -4.33 -14.04
C GLY A 101 -7.82 -3.95 -14.85
N ARG A 102 -6.75 -3.47 -14.20
CA ARG A 102 -5.50 -3.06 -14.84
C ARG A 102 -4.31 -3.72 -14.16
N PRO A 103 -3.38 -4.33 -14.92
CA PRO A 103 -2.15 -4.85 -14.35
C PRO A 103 -1.36 -3.72 -13.66
N PHE A 104 -0.89 -4.00 -12.46
CA PHE A 104 0.08 -3.17 -11.76
C PHE A 104 1.41 -3.88 -11.80
N TYR A 105 2.40 -3.20 -12.35
CA TYR A 105 3.75 -3.72 -12.39
C TYR A 105 4.49 -3.09 -11.21
N THR A 106 5.02 -3.93 -10.32
CA THR A 106 6.01 -3.46 -9.35
C THR A 106 7.25 -2.98 -10.09
N SER A 107 8.08 -2.12 -9.49
CA SER A 107 9.29 -1.59 -10.15
C SER A 107 10.26 -2.67 -10.68
N VAL A 108 10.22 -3.87 -10.09
CA VAL A 108 10.95 -5.06 -10.58
C VAL A 108 10.31 -5.60 -11.87
N GLN A 109 8.98 -5.72 -11.92
CA GLN A 109 8.25 -6.21 -13.08
C GLN A 109 8.22 -5.18 -14.23
N GLU A 110 8.16 -3.88 -13.93
CA GLU A 110 8.29 -2.83 -14.95
C GLU A 110 9.65 -2.89 -15.66
N ARG A 111 10.72 -3.13 -14.89
CA ARG A 111 12.05 -3.30 -15.47
C ARG A 111 12.09 -4.49 -16.43
N ASP A 112 11.53 -5.64 -16.05
CA ASP A 112 11.53 -6.83 -16.91
C ASP A 112 10.71 -6.62 -18.20
N VAL A 113 9.58 -5.92 -18.11
CA VAL A 113 8.76 -5.52 -19.28
C VAL A 113 9.49 -4.51 -20.17
N LEU A 114 10.21 -3.55 -19.59
CA LEU A 114 10.99 -2.58 -20.37
C LEU A 114 12.22 -3.20 -21.04
N MET A 115 12.79 -4.25 -20.45
CA MET A 115 13.96 -4.98 -20.98
C MET A 115 13.59 -5.99 -22.10
N THR A 116 12.29 -6.16 -22.37
CA THR A 116 11.79 -7.03 -23.45
C THR A 116 11.45 -6.26 -24.74
N PHE A 117 11.63 -4.93 -24.75
CA PHE A 117 11.58 -4.08 -25.95
C PHE A 117 12.99 -3.79 -26.49
#